data_AF-A0A2B7ZZ22-F1
#
_entry.id   AF-A0A2B7ZZ22-F1
#
_cell.length_a   1.000
_cell.length_b   1.000
_cell.length_c   1.000
_cell.angle_alpha   90.00
_cell.angle_beta   90.00
_cell.angle_gamma   90.00
#
_symmetry.space_group_name_H-M   'P 1'
#
loop_
_entity.id
_entity.type
_entity.pdbx_description
1 polymer ?
#
loop_
_entity_poly.entity_id
_entity_poly.type
_entity_poly.pdbx_seq_one_letter_code
_entity_poly.pdbx_strand_id
1 'polypeptide(L)' 'MAYPNPSPKSYSPGRLCIYPKDIQILTGKSERYGRYLIKKIKERFHKQPFQMVTIEEFCRYTGLPLETVVKQLK' A
#
# COMPACT_ATOMS: atom_id res chain seq x y z
N MET A 1 -29.09 3.04 -4.91
CA MET A 1 -28.18 2.43 -3.91
C MET A 1 -27.32 3.54 -3.34
N ALA A 2 -27.64 4.05 -2.14
CA ALA A 2 -26.85 5.08 -1.49
C ALA A 2 -25.61 4.43 -0.88
N TYR A 3 -24.41 4.82 -1.33
CA TYR A 3 -23.18 4.48 -0.62
C TYR A 3 -23.20 5.27 0.70
N PRO A 4 -23.03 4.64 1.88
CA PRO A 4 -23.01 5.37 3.12
C PRO A 4 -21.89 6.40 3.06
N ASN A 5 -22.24 7.65 3.36
CA ASN A 5 -21.33 8.79 3.42
C ASN A 5 -20.19 8.44 4.41
N PRO A 6 -18.94 8.26 3.96
CA PRO A 6 -17.85 7.95 4.88
C PRO A 6 -17.64 9.17 5.77
N SER A 7 -17.89 8.99 7.07
CA SER A 7 -17.58 9.93 8.16
C SER A 7 -16.29 10.73 7.91
N PRO A 8 -16.21 12.00 8.33
CA PRO A 8 -15.10 12.90 8.01
C PRO A 8 -13.85 12.47 8.79
N LYS A 9 -13.08 11.51 8.25
CA LYS A 9 -11.74 11.22 8.74
C LYS A 9 -10.84 12.36 8.27
N SER A 10 -10.19 13.02 9.22
CA SER A 10 -9.21 14.09 9.05
C SER A 10 -8.24 13.78 7.91
N TYR A 11 -8.45 14.39 6.74
CA TYR A 11 -7.65 14.14 5.55
C TYR A 11 -6.27 14.77 5.73
N SER A 12 -5.33 13.98 6.25
CA SER A 12 -3.91 14.23 6.03
C SER A 12 -3.65 13.93 4.55
N PRO A 13 -2.97 14.78 3.77
CA PRO A 13 -2.58 14.45 2.39
C PRO A 13 -1.50 13.35 2.41
N GLY A 14 -1.89 12.15 2.82
CA GLY A 14 -1.04 10.97 2.93
C GLY A 14 -1.17 10.13 1.67
N ARG A 15 -0.05 9.56 1.23
CA ARG A 15 -0.04 8.56 0.16
C ARG A 15 -0.97 7.40 0.56
N LEU A 16 -1.96 7.08 -0.27
CA LEU A 16 -2.87 5.95 -0.02
C LEU A 16 -2.32 4.64 -0.60
N CYS A 17 -1.69 4.75 -1.76
CA CYS A 17 -1.15 3.64 -2.54
C CYS A 17 0.35 3.50 -2.31
N ILE A 18 0.85 2.28 -2.46
CA ILE A 18 2.28 1.98 -2.39
C ILE A 18 2.83 1.66 -3.79
N TYR A 19 4.00 2.19 -4.10
CA TYR A 19 4.70 1.99 -5.36
C TYR A 19 6.01 1.20 -5.19
N PRO A 20 6.58 0.65 -6.28
CA PRO A 20 7.84 -0.08 -6.19
C PRO A 20 8.98 0.70 -5.54
N LYS A 21 8.99 2.04 -5.70
CA LYS A 21 10.00 2.91 -5.09
C LYS A 21 9.86 3.02 -3.58
N ASP A 22 8.62 3.09 -3.09
CA ASP A 22 8.32 3.08 -1.65
C ASP A 22 8.79 1.76 -1.04
N ILE A 23 8.51 0.64 -1.70
CA ILE A 23 8.96 -0.69 -1.25
C ILE A 23 10.49 -0.75 -1.21
N GLN A 24 11.18 -0.21 -2.23
CA GLN A 24 12.63 -0.11 -2.23
C GLN A 24 13.15 0.66 -1.00
N ILE A 25 12.54 1.80 -0.66
CA ILE A 25 12.92 2.60 0.51
C ILE A 25 12.67 1.83 1.80
N LEU A 26 11.50 1.21 1.94
CA LEU A 26 11.09 0.49 3.15
C LEU A 26 11.89 -0.78 3.41
N THR A 27 12.24 -1.53 2.37
CA THR A 27 12.84 -2.87 2.51
C THR A 27 14.31 -2.92 2.13
N GLY A 28 14.88 -1.84 1.59
CA GLY A 28 16.25 -1.80 1.05
C GLY A 28 16.48 -2.73 -0.15
N LYS A 29 15.41 -3.23 -0.78
CA LYS A 29 15.49 -4.16 -1.93
C LYS A 29 15.45 -3.39 -3.23
N SER A 30 15.78 -4.06 -4.33
CA SER A 30 15.69 -3.44 -5.66
C SER A 30 14.24 -3.08 -6.02
N GLU A 31 14.08 -2.07 -6.87
CA GLU A 31 12.77 -1.68 -7.40
C GLU A 31 12.09 -2.85 -8.17
N ARG A 32 12.87 -3.70 -8.84
CA ARG A 32 12.38 -4.94 -9.47
C ARG A 32 11.71 -5.87 -8.46
N TYR A 33 12.31 -6.02 -7.27
CA TYR A 33 11.69 -6.78 -6.19
C TYR A 33 10.41 -6.10 -5.71
N GLY A 34 10.37 -4.77 -5.62
CA GLY A 34 9.15 -4.01 -5.31
C GLY A 34 8.01 -4.31 -6.29
N ARG A 35 8.28 -4.31 -7.61
CA ARG A 35 7.29 -4.69 -8.64
C ARG A 35 6.80 -6.13 -8.47
N TYR A 36 7.71 -7.06 -8.19
CA TYR A 36 7.37 -8.46 -7.91
C TYR A 36 6.47 -8.60 -6.67
N LEU A 37 6.79 -7.89 -5.60
CA LEU A 37 6.03 -7.92 -4.35
C LEU A 37 4.62 -7.36 -4.54
N ILE A 38 4.47 -6.24 -5.26
CA ILE A 38 3.14 -5.70 -5.60
C ILE A 38 2.31 -6.73 -6.37
N LYS A 39 2.90 -7.43 -7.34
CA LYS A 39 2.21 -8.49 -8.07
C LYS A 39 1.74 -9.60 -7.12
N LYS A 40 2.58 -10.03 -6.18
CA LYS A 40 2.21 -11.03 -5.16
C LYS A 40 1.09 -10.57 -4.23
N ILE A 41 1.12 -9.31 -3.82
CA ILE A 41 0.06 -8.72 -3.01
C ILE A 41 -1.26 -8.70 -3.79
N LYS A 42 -1.24 -8.28 -5.07
CA LYS A 42 -2.43 -8.32 -5.94
C LYS A 42 -2.98 -9.73 -6.10
N GLU A 43 -2.13 -10.72 -6.36
CA GLU A 43 -2.51 -12.14 -6.44
C GLU A 43 -3.16 -12.62 -5.14
N ARG A 44 -2.57 -12.27 -3.98
CA ARG A 44 -3.07 -12.67 -2.66
C ARG A 44 -4.44 -12.10 -2.32
N PHE A 45 -4.72 -10.87 -2.74
CA PHE A 45 -6.00 -10.20 -2.50
C PHE A 45 -6.95 -10.26 -3.70
N HIS A 46 -6.67 -11.10 -4.70
CA HIS A 46 -7.48 -11.26 -5.91
C HIS A 46 -7.80 -9.94 -6.63
N LYS A 47 -6.85 -9.00 -6.65
CA LYS A 47 -7.03 -7.68 -7.25
C LYS A 47 -6.91 -7.74 -8.76
N GLN A 48 -7.68 -6.90 -9.45
CA GLN A 48 -7.57 -6.74 -10.89
C GLN A 48 -6.26 -6.03 -11.27
N PRO A 49 -5.72 -6.22 -12.49
CA PRO A 49 -4.41 -5.68 -12.89
C PRO A 49 -4.28 -4.15 -12.72
N PHE A 50 -5.36 -3.42 -13.01
CA PHE A 50 -5.44 -1.96 -12.90
C PHE A 50 -5.64 -1.46 -11.47
N GLN A 51 -6.04 -2.31 -10.54
CA GLN A 51 -6.21 -1.90 -9.14
C GLN A 51 -4.85 -1.67 -8.49
N MET A 52 -4.78 -0.66 -7.63
CA MET A 52 -3.58 -0.33 -6.88
C MET A 52 -3.51 -1.15 -5.58
N VAL A 53 -2.30 -1.25 -5.03
CA VAL A 53 -2.07 -1.80 -3.69
C VAL A 53 -2.02 -0.64 -2.71
N THR A 54 -2.84 -0.70 -1.68
CA THR A 54 -2.83 0.31 -0.60
C THR A 54 -1.69 0.04 0.38
N ILE A 55 -1.28 1.08 1.12
CA ILE A 55 -0.30 0.91 2.20
C ILE A 55 -0.83 -0.10 3.24
N GLU A 56 -2.12 -0.08 3.55
CA GLU A 56 -2.75 -1.03 4.47
C GLU A 56 -2.63 -2.48 3.99
N GLU A 57 -2.91 -2.74 2.72
CA GLU A 57 -2.78 -4.09 2.13
C GLU A 57 -1.34 -4.57 2.13
N PHE A 58 -0.39 -3.67 1.83
CA PHE A 58 1.02 -3.97 1.94
C PHE A 58 1.43 -4.33 3.38
N CYS A 59 0.99 -3.55 4.37
CA CYS A 59 1.26 -3.82 5.78
C CYS A 59 0.64 -5.16 6.21
N ARG A 60 -0.61 -5.42 5.80
CA ARG A 60 -1.30 -6.69 6.07
C ARG A 60 -0.58 -7.89 5.45
N TYR A 61 -0.01 -7.73 4.26
CA TYR A 61 0.72 -8.80 3.57
C TYR A 61 2.12 -9.04 4.15
N THR A 62 2.85 -7.95 4.46
CA THR A 62 4.25 -8.02 4.91
C THR A 62 4.42 -8.17 6.42
N GLY A 63 3.36 -7.89 7.19
CA GLY A 63 3.40 -7.86 8.66
C GLY A 63 4.06 -6.60 9.22
N LEU A 64 4.38 -5.60 8.39
CA LEU A 64 4.99 -4.37 8.84
C LEU A 64 3.96 -3.45 9.55
N PRO A 65 4.34 -2.75 10.63
CA PRO A 65 3.44 -1.81 11.30
C PRO A 65 3.10 -0.61 10.42
N LEU A 66 1.81 -0.31 10.27
CA LEU A 66 1.31 0.79 9.43
C LEU A 66 1.92 2.14 9.82
N GLU A 67 2.00 2.44 11.12
CA GLU A 67 2.57 3.69 11.62
C GLU A 67 4.04 3.87 11.23
N THR A 68 4.83 2.80 11.32
CA THR A 68 6.24 2.81 10.92
C THR A 68 6.39 3.04 9.42
N VAL A 69 5.57 2.36 8.61
CA VAL A 69 5.59 2.50 7.15
C VAL A 69 5.20 3.93 6.74
N VAL A 70 4.12 4.47 7.28
CA VAL A 70 3.66 5.83 6.97
C VAL A 70 4.70 6.87 7.41
N LYS A 71 5.39 6.67 8.53
CA LYS A 71 6.45 7.58 9.00
C LYS A 71 7.66 7.61 8.04
N GLN A 72 7.99 6.49 7.41
CA GLN A 72 9.11 6.39 6.47
C GLN A 72 8.80 6.93 5.06
N LEU A 73 7.51 7.04 4.71
CA LEU A 73 7.07 7.53 3.39
C LEU A 73 6.66 9.01 3.40
N LYS A 74 6.83 9.70 4.53
CA LYS A 74 6.62 11.16 4.64
C LYS A 74 7.78 11.94 4.04
#